data_AF-A0A6P4J9Y7-F1
#
_entry.id   AF-A0A6P4J9Y7-F1
#
_cell.length_a   1.000
_cell.length_b   1.000
_cell.length_c   1.000
_cell.angle_alpha   90.00
_cell.angle_beta   90.00
_cell.angle_gamma   90.00
#
_symmetry.space_group_name_H-M   'P 1'
#
loop_
_entity.id
_entity.type
_entity.pdbx_description
1 polymer ?
#
loop_
_entity_poly.entity_id
_entity_poly.type
_entity_poly.pdbx_seq_one_letter_code
_entity_poly.pdbx_strand_id
1 'polypeptide(L)'
;MKLHLDIFLAAVLLRRISADCLDNCPPGFRGRPVCALQYSCYLDMEYCSMLAINCARHAEGKPMFMFLHEGQCSKGLEHQPCKSVDF
;
A
#
# COMPACT_ATOMS: atom_id res chain seq x y z
N MET A 1 -11.68 31.82 -12.42
CA MET A 1 -10.73 31.05 -13.27
C MET A 1 -9.58 30.42 -12.49
N LYS A 2 -8.95 31.09 -11.50
CA LYS A 2 -7.85 30.52 -10.69
C LYS A 2 -8.21 29.22 -9.95
N LEU A 3 -9.34 29.22 -9.25
CA LEU A 3 -9.81 28.06 -8.46
C LEU A 3 -9.99 26.77 -9.28
N HIS A 4 -10.50 26.86 -10.51
CA HIS A 4 -10.63 25.70 -11.38
C HIS A 4 -9.25 25.16 -11.77
N LEU A 5 -8.31 26.05 -12.13
CA LEU A 5 -6.95 25.65 -12.49
C LEU A 5 -6.25 24.95 -11.33
N ASP A 6 -6.41 25.44 -10.10
CA ASP A 6 -5.84 24.83 -8.89
C ASP A 6 -6.41 23.43 -8.62
N ILE A 7 -7.74 23.25 -8.79
CA ILE A 7 -8.40 21.94 -8.65
C ILE A 7 -7.93 20.97 -9.74
N PHE A 8 -7.83 21.42 -10.99
CA PHE A 8 -7.35 20.59 -12.09
C PHE A 8 -5.88 20.18 -11.87
N LEU A 9 -5.03 21.10 -11.41
CA LEU A 9 -3.62 20.82 -11.15
C LEU A 9 -3.44 19.81 -10.00
N ALA A 10 -4.19 19.98 -8.91
CA ALA A 10 -4.19 19.05 -7.78
C ALA A 10 -4.65 17.65 -8.21
N ALA A 11 -5.72 17.55 -8.99
CA ALA A 11 -6.22 16.27 -9.50
C ALA A 11 -5.22 15.56 -10.44
N VAL A 12 -4.52 16.31 -11.29
CA VAL A 12 -3.48 15.77 -12.19
C VAL A 12 -2.27 15.29 -11.40
N LEU A 13 -1.83 16.04 -10.40
CA LEU A 13 -0.71 15.66 -9.53
C LEU A 13 -1.03 14.41 -8.70
N LEU A 14 -2.23 14.33 -8.11
CA LEU A 14 -2.71 13.15 -7.40
C LEU A 14 -2.73 11.90 -8.30
N ARG A 15 -3.21 12.03 -9.54
CA ARG A 15 -3.22 10.92 -10.51
C ARG A 15 -1.82 10.47 -10.94
N ARG A 16 -0.87 11.40 -11.07
CA ARG A 16 0.53 11.09 -11.40
C ARG A 16 1.22 10.33 -10.27
N ILE A 17 1.08 10.82 -9.04
CA ILE A 17 1.65 10.16 -7.85
C ILE A 17 1.06 8.75 -7.68
N SER A 18 -0.26 8.58 -7.91
CA SER A 18 -0.86 7.24 -7.85
C SER A 18 -0.39 6.32 -8.97
N ALA A 19 -0.17 6.84 -10.18
CA ALA A 19 0.28 6.05 -11.33
C ALA A 19 1.73 5.58 -11.17
N ASP A 20 2.64 6.46 -10.72
CA ASP A 20 4.04 6.09 -10.45
C ASP A 20 4.14 4.99 -9.38
N CYS A 21 3.22 4.96 -8.41
CA CYS A 21 3.20 3.92 -7.38
C CYS A 21 2.68 2.56 -7.87
N LEU A 22 1.77 2.55 -8.85
CA LEU A 22 1.24 1.32 -9.46
C LEU A 22 2.18 0.77 -10.54
N ASP A 23 2.81 1.64 -11.32
CA ASP A 23 3.70 1.27 -12.43
C ASP A 23 5.01 0.64 -11.94
N ASN A 24 5.41 0.92 -10.70
CA ASN A 24 6.62 0.37 -10.08
C ASN A 24 6.48 -1.05 -9.53
N CYS A 25 5.31 -1.72 -9.67
CA CYS A 25 5.23 -3.11 -9.21
C CYS A 25 5.99 -4.07 -10.15
N PRO A 26 6.99 -4.80 -9.65
CA PRO A 26 7.74 -5.76 -10.45
C PRO A 26 6.81 -6.85 -11.02
N PRO A 27 6.88 -7.18 -12.33
CA PRO A 27 5.97 -8.13 -12.96
C PRO A 27 5.93 -9.52 -12.28
N GLY A 28 7.07 -9.99 -11.75
CA GLY A 28 7.17 -11.28 -11.07
C GLY A 28 6.39 -11.37 -9.75
N PHE A 29 6.04 -10.22 -9.17
CA PHE A 29 5.30 -10.11 -7.91
C PHE A 29 3.80 -9.83 -8.08
N ARG A 30 3.32 -9.60 -9.31
CA ARG A 30 1.89 -9.40 -9.57
C ARG A 30 1.08 -10.63 -9.21
N GLY A 31 0.09 -10.44 -8.33
CA GLY A 31 -0.76 -11.52 -7.84
C GLY A 31 -0.09 -12.41 -6.80
N ARG A 32 1.15 -12.09 -6.36
CA ARG A 32 1.84 -12.87 -5.33
C ARG A 32 1.36 -12.43 -3.95
N PRO A 33 0.91 -13.38 -3.10
CA PRO A 33 0.60 -13.08 -1.71
C PRO A 33 1.90 -12.82 -0.95
N VAL A 34 1.82 -11.92 0.03
CA VAL A 34 2.90 -11.58 0.95
C VAL A 34 2.35 -11.44 2.36
N CYS A 35 3.20 -11.72 3.33
CA CYS A 35 2.92 -11.39 4.72
C CYS A 35 3.39 -9.96 4.98
N ALA A 36 2.44 -9.08 5.28
CA ALA A 36 2.70 -7.70 5.62
C ALA A 36 2.49 -7.47 7.11
N LEU A 37 3.33 -6.63 7.71
CA LEU A 37 3.21 -6.17 9.09
C LEU A 37 2.71 -4.72 9.08
N GLN A 38 1.65 -4.45 9.84
CA GLN A 38 1.21 -3.09 10.14
C GLN A 38 1.21 -2.89 11.65
N TYR A 39 2.03 -1.96 12.13
CA TYR A 39 2.29 -1.78 13.56
C TYR A 39 2.77 -3.09 14.23
N SER A 40 1.86 -3.81 14.88
CA SER A 40 2.14 -5.02 15.68
C SER A 40 1.31 -6.22 15.24
N CYS A 41 0.61 -6.13 14.10
CA CYS A 41 -0.20 -7.21 13.57
C CYS A 41 0.18 -7.55 12.14
N TYR A 42 0.01 -8.82 11.78
CA TYR A 42 0.26 -9.31 10.43
C TYR A 42 -1.05 -9.43 9.63
N LEU A 43 -0.95 -9.27 8.32
CA LEU A 43 -2.03 -9.53 7.38
C LEU A 43 -1.50 -10.10 6.08
N ASP A 44 -2.29 -10.98 5.47
CA ASP A 44 -2.07 -11.47 4.12
C ASP A 44 -2.57 -10.43 3.12
N MET A 45 -1.73 -10.05 2.16
CA MET A 45 -2.15 -9.20 1.04
C MET A 45 -1.32 -9.48 -0.20
N GLU A 46 -1.74 -8.98 -1.34
CA GLU A 46 -0.98 -9.08 -2.58
C GLU A 46 0.12 -8.00 -2.64
N TYR A 47 1.31 -8.34 -3.14
CA TYR A 47 2.48 -7.44 -3.09
C TYR A 47 2.27 -6.10 -3.79
N CYS A 48 1.76 -6.11 -5.03
CA CYS A 48 1.52 -4.86 -5.75
C CYS A 48 0.46 -4.00 -5.07
N SER A 49 -0.55 -4.63 -4.49
CA SER A 49 -1.60 -3.98 -3.71
C SER A 49 -1.01 -3.34 -2.46
N MET A 50 -0.06 -4.01 -1.77
CA MET A 50 0.68 -3.43 -0.65
C MET A 50 1.45 -2.17 -1.07
N LEU A 51 2.14 -2.19 -2.21
CA LEU A 51 2.85 -1.02 -2.72
C LEU A 51 1.90 0.14 -3.05
N ALA A 52 0.79 -0.16 -3.75
CA ALA A 52 -0.22 0.83 -4.10
C ALA A 52 -0.85 1.46 -2.85
N ILE A 53 -1.18 0.66 -1.84
CA ILE A 53 -1.74 1.13 -0.57
C ILE A 53 -0.69 1.95 0.20
N ASN A 54 0.56 1.49 0.27
CA ASN A 54 1.64 2.25 0.91
C ASN A 54 1.84 3.63 0.30
N CYS A 55 1.67 3.76 -1.01
CA CYS A 55 1.72 5.05 -1.66
C CYS A 55 0.59 5.98 -1.24
N ALA A 56 -0.65 5.50 -1.22
CA ALA A 56 -1.79 6.28 -0.74
C ALA A 56 -1.56 6.70 0.73
N ARG A 57 -1.09 5.78 1.57
CA ARG A 57 -0.78 6.03 2.97
C ARG A 57 0.36 7.03 3.15
N HIS A 58 1.38 6.98 2.31
CA HIS A 58 2.47 7.94 2.32
C HIS A 58 1.96 9.37 2.00
N ALA A 59 1.09 9.51 1.00
CA ALA A 59 0.46 10.79 0.66
C ALA A 59 -0.42 11.33 1.80
N GLU A 60 -1.01 10.45 2.61
CA GLU A 60 -1.83 10.80 3.78
C GLU A 60 -1.04 10.93 5.08
N GLY A 61 0.28 10.69 5.08
CA GLY A 61 1.10 10.67 6.30
C GLY A 61 0.76 9.52 7.26
N LYS A 62 0.09 8.46 6.77
CA LYS A 62 -0.27 7.27 7.53
C LYS A 62 0.90 6.25 7.55
N PRO A 63 1.03 5.45 8.62
CA PRO A 63 2.07 4.42 8.69
C PRO A 63 1.90 3.33 7.63
N MET A 64 2.99 3.00 6.94
CA MET A 64 3.03 2.02 5.87
C MET A 64 3.02 0.56 6.39
N PHE A 65 2.58 -0.34 5.54
CA PHE A 65 2.79 -1.77 5.66
C PHE A 65 4.26 -2.12 5.40
N MET A 66 4.83 -2.96 6.26
CA MET A 66 6.18 -3.49 6.12
C MET A 66 6.12 -4.90 5.53
N PHE A 67 6.88 -5.15 4.49
CA PHE A 67 7.05 -6.51 3.95
C PHE A 67 7.82 -7.38 4.94
N LEU A 68 7.26 -8.54 5.32
CA LEU A 68 7.99 -9.54 6.10
C LEU A 68 8.60 -10.61 5.19
N HIS A 69 7.76 -11.28 4.40
CA HIS A 69 8.19 -12.33 3.47
C HIS A 69 7.13 -12.60 2.40
N GLU A 70 7.52 -13.31 1.33
CA GLU A 70 6.60 -13.83 0.31
C GLU A 70 5.77 -14.99 0.88
N GLY A 71 4.53 -15.13 0.40
CA GLY A 71 3.60 -16.16 0.86
C GLY A 71 2.69 -15.70 1.99
N GLN A 72 1.88 -16.63 2.50
CA GLN A 72 0.94 -16.34 3.58
C GLN A 72 1.66 -16.24 4.94
N CYS A 73 1.15 -15.39 5.81
CA CYS A 73 1.55 -15.31 7.20
C CYS A 73 1.34 -16.66 7.90
N SER A 74 2.40 -17.25 8.42
CA SER A 74 2.34 -18.52 9.14
C SER A 74 1.66 -18.35 10.51
N LYS A 75 0.82 -19.32 10.87
CA LYS A 75 0.31 -19.45 12.25
C LYS A 75 1.50 -19.77 13.16
N GLY A 76 1.98 -18.78 13.91
CA GLY A 76 3.16 -18.92 14.76
C GLY A 76 4.13 -17.74 14.72
N LEU A 77 3.84 -16.71 13.91
CA LEU A 77 4.50 -15.41 14.05
C LEU A 77 4.23 -14.86 15.46
N GLU A 78 5.23 -14.18 16.04
CA GLU A 78 5.13 -13.53 17.35
C GLU A 78 4.01 -12.46 17.41
N HIS A 79 3.68 -11.92 16.24
CA HIS A 79 2.64 -10.92 16.03
C HIS A 79 1.28 -11.59 15.82
N GLN A 80 0.17 -10.91 16.14
CA GLN A 80 -1.18 -11.45 15.95
C GLN A 80 -1.76 -11.04 14.58
N PRO A 81 -2.76 -11.75 14.02
CA PRO A 81 -3.47 -11.28 12.83
C PRO A 81 -4.14 -9.91 13.08
N CYS A 82 -4.13 -9.03 12.08
CA CYS A 82 -4.84 -7.75 12.17
C CYS A 82 -6.36 -7.98 12.25
N LYS A 83 -6.99 -7.44 13.30
CA LYS A 83 -8.46 -7.51 13.50
C LYS A 83 -9.22 -6.50 12.63
N SER A 84 -8.58 -5.36 12.37
CA SER A 84 -9.09 -4.31 11.51
C SER A 84 -7.90 -3.67 10.80
N VAL A 85 -8.09 -3.37 9.52
CA VAL A 85 -7.12 -2.65 8.72
C VAL A 85 -7.73 -1.28 8.42
N ASP A 86 -7.04 -0.24 8.85
CA ASP A 86 -7.36 1.12 8.41
C ASP A 86 -6.76 1.29 7.03
N PHE A 87 -7.60 1.26 5.99
CA PHE A 87 -7.18 1.40 4.59
C PHE A 87 -7.03 2.88 4.25
#